data_AF-A0A8J4XAD3-F1
#
_entry.id   AF-A0A8J4XAD3-F1
#
_cell.length_a   1.000
_cell.length_b   1.000
_cell.length_c   1.000
_cell.angle_alpha   90.00
_cell.angle_beta   90.00
_cell.angle_gamma   90.00
#
_symmetry.space_group_name_H-M   'P 1'
#
loop_
_entity.id
_entity.type
_entity.pdbx_description
1 polymer ?
#
loop_
_entity_poly.entity_id
_entity_poly.type
_entity_poly.pdbx_seq_one_letter_code
_entity_poly.pdbx_strand_id
1 'polypeptide(L)'
;MTWNGALSYCRTFHTDLAFMGNLTDNNAMQIIAYVQKNSWIGMNRNTWNWSDGEQTSNLLWVPGQPTNAYLSDYCAVLDNGMFIETKCDELHYFFCQSTSPVQTLQIMKLQVMSDKSILDPNVQSAILEL
;
A
#
# COMPACT_ATOMS: atom_id res chain seq x y z
N MET A 1 -11.49 7.21 -13.49
CA MET A 1 -12.03 8.07 -12.41
C MET A 1 -11.12 9.28 -12.26
N THR A 2 -11.62 10.44 -11.81
CA THR A 2 -10.76 11.60 -11.51
C THR A 2 -9.87 11.31 -10.32
N TRP A 3 -8.76 12.03 -10.15
CA TRP A 3 -7.83 11.78 -9.03
C TRP A 3 -8.53 11.91 -7.67
N ASN A 4 -9.29 13.00 -7.47
CA ASN A 4 -10.07 13.22 -6.25
C ASN A 4 -11.15 12.13 -6.05
N GLY A 5 -11.78 11.67 -7.13
CA GLY A 5 -12.74 10.57 -7.06
C GLY A 5 -12.09 9.27 -6.61
N ALA A 6 -10.90 8.96 -7.15
CA ALA A 6 -10.15 7.76 -6.79
C ALA A 6 -9.66 7.81 -5.34
N LEU A 7 -9.16 8.96 -4.89
CA LEU A 7 -8.81 9.20 -3.48
C LEU A 7 -10.01 8.96 -2.56
N SER A 8 -11.15 9.57 -2.86
CA SER A 8 -12.37 9.41 -2.07
C SER A 8 -12.82 7.94 -2.03
N TYR A 9 -12.76 7.24 -3.17
CA TYR A 9 -13.11 5.83 -3.24
C TYR A 9 -12.19 4.99 -2.34
N CYS A 10 -10.87 5.15 -2.47
CA CYS A 10 -9.93 4.38 -1.68
C CYS A 10 -10.06 4.66 -0.19
N ARG A 11 -10.28 5.91 0.25
CA ARG A 11 -10.50 6.22 1.67
C ARG A 11 -11.85 5.75 2.23
N THR A 12 -12.82 5.49 1.35
CA THR A 12 -14.13 4.96 1.75
C THR A 12 -14.10 3.45 1.94
N PHE A 13 -13.37 2.73 1.07
CA PHE A 13 -13.41 1.27 1.00
C PHE A 13 -12.10 0.57 1.38
N HIS A 14 -11.02 1.33 1.52
CA HIS A 14 -9.66 0.89 1.80
C HIS A 14 -8.96 1.91 2.73
N THR A 15 -7.63 1.90 2.81
CA THR A 15 -6.88 2.88 3.62
C THR A 15 -6.69 4.19 2.87
N ASP A 16 -6.03 4.15 1.71
CA ASP A 16 -5.81 5.33 0.85
C ASP A 16 -5.48 4.90 -0.58
N LEU A 17 -5.24 5.86 -1.48
CA LEU A 17 -4.56 5.57 -2.75
C LEU A 17 -3.18 4.96 -2.48
N ALA A 18 -2.79 3.99 -3.29
CA ALA A 18 -1.51 3.30 -3.12
C ALA A 18 -0.33 4.24 -3.34
N PHE A 19 0.70 4.09 -2.52
CA PHE A 19 1.97 4.77 -2.67
C PHE A 19 3.13 3.77 -2.76
N MET A 20 4.24 4.21 -3.35
CA MET A 20 5.45 3.40 -3.47
C MET A 20 6.32 3.55 -2.21
N GLY A 21 6.01 2.76 -1.18
CA GLY A 21 6.66 2.83 0.13
C GLY A 21 7.79 1.82 0.37
N ASN A 22 7.85 0.71 -0.40
CA ASN A 22 8.92 -0.29 -0.28
C ASN A 22 9.16 -1.03 -1.61
N LEU A 23 10.33 -1.67 -1.74
CA LEU A 23 10.77 -2.30 -3.01
C LEU A 23 9.81 -3.38 -3.53
N THR A 24 9.15 -4.13 -2.64
CA THR A 24 8.23 -5.21 -3.04
C THR A 24 6.96 -4.64 -3.65
N ASP A 25 6.35 -3.66 -2.99
CA ASP A 25 5.14 -2.99 -3.46
C ASP A 25 5.40 -2.23 -4.77
N ASN A 26 6.59 -1.64 -4.90
CA ASN A 26 7.00 -0.94 -6.12
C ASN A 26 7.04 -1.88 -7.33
N ASN A 27 7.64 -3.08 -7.19
CA ASN A 27 7.70 -4.06 -8.27
C ASN A 27 6.30 -4.53 -8.69
N ALA A 28 5.42 -4.79 -7.72
CA ALA A 28 4.04 -5.19 -8.01
C ALA A 28 3.28 -4.08 -8.74
N MET A 29 3.37 -2.84 -8.27
CA MET A 29 2.75 -1.69 -8.93
C MET A 29 3.29 -1.46 -10.34
N GLN A 30 4.59 -1.62 -10.58
CA GLN A 30 5.19 -1.50 -11.90
C GLN A 30 4.67 -2.57 -12.88
N ILE A 31 4.58 -3.83 -12.44
CA ILE A 31 4.04 -4.92 -13.26
C ILE A 31 2.57 -4.65 -13.61
N ILE A 32 1.76 -4.23 -12.65
CA ILE A 32 0.33 -4.01 -12.88
C ILE A 32 0.11 -2.77 -13.76
N ALA A 33 0.88 -1.69 -13.56
CA ALA A 33 0.78 -0.49 -14.39
C ALA A 33 1.15 -0.75 -15.86
N TYR A 34 2.08 -1.66 -16.14
CA TYR A 34 2.39 -2.11 -17.50
C TYR A 34 1.16 -2.73 -18.20
N VAL A 35 0.27 -3.36 -17.43
CA VAL A 35 -0.92 -4.06 -17.96
C VAL A 35 -2.16 -3.16 -17.99
N GLN A 36 -2.37 -2.33 -16.96
CA GLN A 36 -3.62 -1.59 -16.75
C GLN A 36 -3.67 -0.21 -17.41
N LYS A 37 -2.58 0.27 -18.06
CA LYS A 37 -2.44 1.65 -18.56
C LYS A 37 -2.41 2.66 -17.41
N ASN A 38 -2.40 3.95 -17.76
CA ASN A 38 -2.27 5.07 -16.82
C ASN A 38 -3.18 4.91 -15.60
N SER A 39 -2.55 4.94 -14.42
CA SER A 39 -3.21 4.69 -13.14
C SER A 39 -2.82 5.72 -12.10
N TRP A 40 -3.82 6.28 -11.41
CA TRP A 40 -3.62 7.16 -10.26
C TRP A 40 -2.97 6.43 -9.09
N ILE A 41 -2.13 7.18 -8.39
CA ILE A 41 -1.45 6.80 -7.16
C ILE A 41 -1.61 7.92 -6.12
N GLY A 42 -1.30 7.63 -4.86
CA GLY A 42 -1.52 8.50 -3.70
C GLY A 42 -0.56 9.66 -3.58
N MET A 43 -0.15 10.26 -4.71
CA MET A 43 0.72 11.43 -4.75
C MET A 43 -0.08 12.65 -5.19
N ASN A 44 -0.04 13.71 -4.37
CA ASN A 44 -0.66 15.00 -4.69
C ASN A 44 0.37 16.13 -4.66
N ARG A 45 0.06 17.20 -5.37
CA ARG A 45 1.01 18.28 -5.66
C ARG A 45 1.34 19.18 -4.48
N ASN A 46 0.68 19.06 -3.32
CA ASN A 46 0.94 20.03 -2.25
C ASN A 46 2.35 19.94 -1.66
N THR A 47 3.15 18.89 -1.95
CA THR A 47 4.59 18.88 -1.61
C THR A 47 5.49 17.91 -2.40
N TRP A 48 5.01 17.17 -3.41
CA TRP A 48 5.69 15.92 -3.85
C TRP A 48 5.94 14.97 -2.66
N ASN A 49 5.04 15.03 -1.68
CA ASN A 49 4.98 14.05 -0.62
C ASN A 49 3.84 13.09 -0.96
N TRP A 50 4.01 11.85 -0.52
CA TRP A 50 2.91 10.90 -0.49
C TRP A 50 1.76 11.45 0.36
N SER A 51 0.53 10.96 0.11
CA SER A 51 -0.66 11.35 0.89
C SER A 51 -0.55 11.09 2.41
N ASP A 52 0.43 10.29 2.83
CA ASP A 52 0.80 10.02 4.22
C ASP A 52 1.89 10.96 4.79
N GLY A 53 2.50 11.83 3.96
CA GLY A 53 3.49 12.82 4.37
C GLY A 53 4.97 12.43 4.20
N GLU A 54 5.30 11.27 3.63
CA GLU A 54 6.70 10.87 3.39
C GLU A 54 7.36 11.61 2.20
N GLN A 55 8.64 12.00 2.35
CA GLN A 55 9.46 12.67 1.31
C GLN A 55 9.97 11.67 0.26
N THR A 56 9.84 11.99 -1.03
CA THR A 56 10.22 11.08 -2.12
C THR A 56 11.53 11.48 -2.80
N SER A 57 12.65 10.87 -2.45
CA SER A 57 13.96 11.21 -3.04
C SER A 57 14.38 10.38 -4.26
N ASN A 58 13.58 9.43 -4.76
CA ASN A 58 13.97 8.54 -5.88
C ASN A 58 12.81 8.11 -6.81
N LEU A 59 11.95 9.04 -7.26
CA LEU A 59 10.89 8.72 -8.22
C LEU A 59 11.42 8.71 -9.66
N LEU A 60 11.07 7.68 -10.43
CA LEU A 60 11.43 7.55 -11.84
C LEU A 60 10.41 8.28 -12.73
N TRP A 61 10.65 9.57 -12.95
CA TRP A 61 9.88 10.38 -13.89
C TRP A 61 10.25 10.05 -15.35
N VAL A 62 9.29 10.20 -16.25
CA VAL A 62 9.62 10.24 -17.69
C VAL A 62 10.59 11.40 -17.97
N PRO A 63 11.57 11.24 -18.87
CA PRO A 63 12.53 12.29 -19.17
C PRO A 63 11.84 13.60 -19.55
N GLY A 64 12.24 14.69 -18.89
CA GLY A 64 11.67 16.01 -19.09
C GLY A 64 10.51 16.34 -18.15
N GLN A 65 9.98 15.38 -17.38
CA GLN A 65 8.99 15.65 -16.34
C GLN A 65 9.59 15.64 -14.92
N PRO A 66 8.93 16.31 -13.96
CA PRO A 66 7.72 17.13 -14.11
C PRO A 66 7.98 18.43 -14.92
N THR A 67 7.16 18.72 -15.93
CA THR A 67 7.30 19.91 -16.80
C THR A 67 6.52 21.11 -16.29
N ASN A 68 5.41 20.87 -15.57
CA ASN A 68 4.44 21.89 -15.17
C ASN A 68 4.29 21.96 -13.65
N ALA A 69 5.42 21.92 -12.95
CA ALA A 69 5.52 21.91 -11.48
C ALA A 69 4.88 23.10 -10.75
N TYR A 70 4.19 24.03 -11.44
CA TYR A 70 3.57 25.24 -10.91
C TYR A 70 2.03 25.28 -10.94
N LEU A 71 1.35 24.34 -11.63
CA LEU A 71 -0.12 24.34 -11.77
C LEU A 71 -0.80 23.33 -10.84
N SER A 72 -1.74 23.77 -9.99
CA SER A 72 -2.43 22.96 -8.96
C SER A 72 -3.27 21.82 -9.53
N ASP A 73 -3.50 21.85 -10.84
CA ASP A 73 -4.49 21.03 -11.50
C ASP A 73 -3.87 19.74 -12.07
N TYR A 74 -2.58 19.48 -11.76
CA TYR A 74 -1.84 18.31 -12.20
C TYR A 74 -1.60 17.32 -11.06
N CYS A 75 -1.79 16.05 -11.39
CA CYS A 75 -1.64 14.88 -10.53
C CYS A 75 -0.73 13.86 -11.22
N ALA A 76 -0.16 12.94 -10.45
CA ALA A 76 0.74 11.93 -10.99
C ALA A 76 0.00 10.62 -11.31
N VAL A 77 0.24 10.09 -12.51
CA VAL A 77 -0.09 8.72 -12.88
C VAL A 77 1.17 7.88 -13.00
N LEU A 78 1.02 6.59 -12.80
CA LEU A 78 2.01 5.59 -13.20
C LEU A 78 1.68 5.12 -14.63
N ASP A 79 2.61 5.30 -15.56
CA ASP A 79 2.56 4.83 -16.95
C ASP A 79 3.80 3.99 -17.26
N ASN A 80 3.59 2.72 -17.59
CA ASN A 80 4.67 1.77 -17.90
C ASN A 80 5.82 1.76 -16.86
N GLY A 81 5.49 1.95 -15.58
CA GLY A 81 6.45 1.97 -14.47
C GLY A 81 7.17 3.30 -14.25
N MET A 82 6.87 4.34 -15.04
CA MET A 82 7.37 5.70 -14.87
C MET A 82 6.25 6.67 -14.48
N PHE A 83 6.63 7.74 -13.81
CA PHE A 83 5.72 8.78 -13.36
C PHE A 83 5.47 9.78 -14.47
N ILE A 84 4.21 10.10 -14.71
CA ILE A 84 3.77 11.14 -15.63
C ILE A 84 2.82 12.12 -14.94
N GLU A 85 3.02 13.41 -15.16
CA GLU A 85 2.06 14.46 -14.79
C GLU A 85 0.92 14.51 -15.80
N THR A 86 -0.32 14.49 -15.30
CA THR A 86 -1.52 14.76 -16.10
C THR A 86 -2.56 15.54 -15.30
N LYS A 87 -3.58 16.10 -15.96
CA LYS A 87 -4.62 16.87 -15.27
C LYS A 87 -5.43 15.98 -14.34
N CYS A 88 -5.65 16.44 -13.11
CA CYS A 88 -6.34 15.68 -12.05
C CYS A 88 -7.80 15.34 -12.40
N ASP A 89 -8.42 16.05 -13.33
CA ASP A 89 -9.80 15.83 -13.80
C ASP A 89 -9.91 14.79 -14.92
N GLU A 90 -8.78 14.30 -15.46
CA GLU A 90 -8.78 13.19 -16.41
C GLU A 90 -9.22 11.86 -15.76
N LEU A 91 -9.74 10.97 -16.60
CA LEU A 91 -10.20 9.66 -16.16
C LEU A 91 -9.10 8.61 -16.35
N HIS A 92 -8.56 8.12 -15.24
CA HIS A 92 -7.58 7.04 -15.21
C HIS A 92 -8.03 5.86 -14.34
N TYR A 93 -7.34 4.72 -14.45
CA TYR A 93 -7.42 3.65 -13.45
C TYR A 93 -6.77 4.11 -12.14
N PHE A 94 -6.77 3.30 -11.10
CA PHE A 94 -6.20 3.67 -9.81
C PHE A 94 -5.93 2.45 -8.95
N PHE A 95 -4.93 2.57 -8.07
CA PHE A 95 -4.58 1.56 -7.08
C PHE A 95 -4.95 2.06 -5.68
N CYS A 96 -5.65 1.25 -4.90
CA CYS A 96 -5.83 1.49 -3.47
C CYS A 96 -4.86 0.63 -2.68
N GLN A 97 -4.34 1.16 -1.58
CA GLN A 97 -3.66 0.37 -0.56
C GLN A 97 -4.63 0.04 0.57
N SER A 98 -4.43 -1.14 1.13
CA SER A 98 -5.09 -1.54 2.38
C SER A 98 -3.99 -1.94 3.36
N THR A 99 -3.86 -1.18 4.44
CA THR A 99 -3.10 -1.65 5.60
C THR A 99 -3.92 -2.76 6.20
N SER A 100 -3.48 -4.02 6.04
CA SER A 100 -4.01 -5.07 6.88
C SER A 100 -3.75 -4.65 8.32
N PRO A 101 -4.74 -4.65 9.23
CA PRO A 101 -4.44 -4.48 10.64
C PRO A 101 -3.38 -5.53 10.95
N VAL A 102 -2.25 -5.10 11.50
CA VAL A 102 -1.20 -6.01 11.95
C VAL A 102 -1.92 -7.08 12.77
N GLN A 103 -2.00 -8.31 12.25
CA GLN A 103 -2.47 -9.43 13.05
C GLN A 103 -1.43 -9.56 14.13
N THR A 104 -1.69 -8.92 15.26
CA THR A 104 -0.82 -9.00 16.41
C THR A 104 -0.87 -10.48 16.77
N LEU A 105 0.25 -11.18 16.64
CA LEU A 105 0.36 -12.54 17.15
C LEU A 105 0.02 -12.47 18.63
N GLN A 106 -1.20 -12.89 18.99
CA GLN A 106 -1.62 -13.00 20.36
C GLN A 106 -0.95 -14.27 20.93
N ILE A 107 0.32 -14.13 21.31
CA ILE A 107 1.06 -15.20 21.97
C ILE A 107 0.57 -15.28 23.41
N MET A 108 -0.44 -16.12 23.65
CA MET A 108 -0.82 -16.50 25.01
C MET A 108 0.24 -17.43 25.58
N LYS A 109 1.13 -16.89 26.42
CA LYS A 109 2.01 -17.73 27.26
C LYS A 109 1.16 -18.33 28.38
N LEU A 110 0.76 -19.58 28.20
CA LEU A 110 0.09 -20.34 29.25
C LEU A 110 1.15 -20.97 30.17
N GLN A 111 1.09 -20.68 31.46
CA GLN A 111 1.90 -21.39 32.47
C GLN A 111 1.03 -22.47 33.12
N VAL A 112 1.26 -23.73 32.75
CA VAL A 112 0.57 -24.87 33.36
C VAL A 112 1.31 -25.26 34.63
N MET A 113 0.64 -25.16 35.79
CA MET A 113 1.14 -25.72 37.04
C MET A 113 0.43 -27.06 37.27
N SER A 114 1.21 -28.12 37.33
CA SER A 114 0.72 -29.49 37.56
C SER A 114 1.74 -30.24 38.40
N ASP A 115 1.26 -31.01 39.36
CA ASP A 115 2.08 -31.94 40.14
C ASP A 115 2.41 -33.21 39.34
N LYS A 116 1.79 -33.37 38.16
CA LYS A 116 2.04 -34.49 37.25
C LYS A 116 3.14 -34.16 36.24
N SER A 117 3.99 -35.16 36.00
CA SER A 117 5.03 -35.07 34.98
C SER A 117 4.43 -34.98 33.57
N ILE A 118 5.01 -34.12 32.73
CA ILE A 118 4.71 -34.01 31.29
C ILE A 118 5.07 -35.31 30.54
N LEU A 119 5.88 -36.17 31.16
CA LEU A 119 6.25 -37.47 30.62
C LEU A 119 5.26 -38.58 31.00
N ASP A 120 4.22 -38.27 31.78
CA ASP A 120 3.15 -39.23 32.07
C ASP A 120 2.37 -39.52 30.77
N PRO A 121 2.28 -40.79 30.32
CA PRO A 121 1.59 -41.15 29.08
C PRO A 121 0.12 -40.68 29.03
N ASN A 122 -0.56 -40.63 30.18
CA ASN A 122 -1.95 -40.15 30.26
C ASN A 122 -2.02 -38.63 30.06
N VAL A 123 -1.00 -37.89 30.51
CA VAL A 123 -0.89 -36.44 30.31
C VAL A 123 -0.55 -36.13 28.85
N GLN A 124 0.35 -36.89 28.22
CA GLN A 124 0.67 -36.72 26.80
C GLN A 124 -0.53 -36.99 25.89
N SER A 125 -1.33 -38.00 26.21
CA SER A 125 -2.54 -38.34 25.46
C SER A 125 -3.56 -37.20 25.53
N ALA A 126 -3.76 -36.60 26.72
CA ALA A 126 -4.68 -35.48 26.90
C ALA A 126 -4.21 -34.16 26.26
N ILE A 127 -2.89 -33.95 26.11
CA ILE A 127 -2.33 -32.76 25.43
C ILE A 127 -2.50 -32.85 23.91
N LEU A 128 -2.42 -34.05 23.34
CA LEU A 128 -2.54 -34.27 21.89
C LEU A 128 -3.99 -34.24 21.39
N GLU A 129 -4.97 -34.23 22.29
CA GLU A 129 -6.40 -34.13 21.98
C GLU A 129 -6.94 -32.68 21.97
N LEU A 130 -6.10 -31.69 22.28
CA LEU A 130 -6.37 -30.25 22.17
C LEU A 130 -5.91 -29.70 20.81
#